data_AF-A0A2T5RFC5-F1
#
_entry.id   AF-A0A2T5RFC5-F1
#
_cell.length_a   1.000
_cell.length_b   1.000
_cell.length_c   1.000
_cell.angle_alpha   90.00
_cell.angle_beta   90.00
_cell.angle_gamma   90.00
#
_symmetry.space_group_name_H-M   'P 1'
#
loop_
_entity.id
_entity.type
_entity.pdbx_description
1 polymer ?
#
loop_
_entity_poly.entity_id
_entity_poly.type
_entity_poly.pdbx_seq_one_letter_code
_entity_poly.pdbx_strand_id
1 'polypeptide(L)'
;MKNLMQLKDLVKNLAKEKNINSQVILRNYMMQRLLLKIVNSDYRNNFILKGGMLVADIFNSGIILSHWNRYRNKFKYAKEIEFSSLEEQIINELFIK
;
A
#
# COMPACT_ATOMS: atom_id res chain seq x y z
N MET A 1 23.64 13.90 10.89
CA MET A 1 22.16 13.82 11.03
C MET A 1 21.52 14.61 9.90
N LYS A 2 20.54 14.06 9.18
CA LYS A 2 19.77 14.84 8.18
C LYS A 2 18.93 15.89 8.93
N ASN A 3 19.05 17.16 8.56
CA ASN A 3 18.31 18.24 9.20
C ASN A 3 16.84 18.29 8.70
N LEU A 4 15.96 19.01 9.41
CA LEU A 4 14.54 19.09 9.06
C LEU A 4 14.30 19.67 7.65
N MET A 5 15.16 20.59 7.21
CA MET A 5 15.07 21.24 5.91
C MET A 5 15.36 20.24 4.78
N GLN A 6 16.43 19.45 4.92
CA GLN A 6 16.78 18.37 3.99
C GLN A 6 15.67 17.33 3.86
N LEU A 7 14.98 17.00 4.96
CA LEU A 7 13.83 16.11 4.91
C LEU A 7 12.67 16.75 4.14
N LYS A 8 12.34 18.01 4.42
CA LYS A 8 11.28 18.74 3.72
C LYS A 8 11.57 18.87 2.22
N ASP A 9 12.80 19.16 1.85
CA ASP A 9 13.22 19.28 0.46
C ASP A 9 13.16 17.94 -0.26
N LEU A 10 13.59 16.85 0.39
CA LEU A 10 13.48 15.50 -0.15
C LEU A 10 12.01 15.13 -0.41
N VAL A 11 11.12 15.38 0.56
CA VAL A 11 9.67 15.12 0.40
C VAL A 11 9.08 15.98 -0.71
N LYS A 12 9.48 17.25 -0.83
CA LYS A 12 9.01 18.16 -1.89
C LYS A 12 9.46 17.73 -3.28
N ASN A 13 10.69 17.24 -3.41
CA ASN A 13 11.22 16.76 -4.69
C ASN A 13 10.52 15.47 -5.12
N LEU A 14 10.35 14.52 -4.19
CA LEU A 14 9.58 13.29 -4.44
C LEU A 14 8.12 13.56 -4.80
N ALA A 15 7.49 14.55 -4.15
CA ALA A 15 6.14 15.00 -4.46
C ALA A 15 6.00 15.50 -5.90
N LYS A 16 6.96 16.29 -6.36
CA LYS A 16 7.01 16.78 -7.75
C LYS A 16 7.22 15.65 -8.74
N GLU A 17 8.19 14.76 -8.49
CA GLU A 17 8.51 13.64 -9.37
C GLU A 17 7.31 12.70 -9.56
N LYS A 18 6.62 12.38 -8.46
CA LYS A 18 5.47 11.45 -8.50
C LYS A 18 4.15 12.13 -8.82
N ASN A 19 4.12 13.46 -8.94
CA ASN A 19 2.90 14.25 -9.05
C ASN A 19 1.88 13.95 -7.92
N ILE A 20 2.36 13.80 -6.68
CA ILE A 20 1.56 13.48 -5.50
C ILE A 20 1.74 14.59 -4.46
N ASN A 21 0.68 14.87 -3.68
CA ASN A 21 0.75 15.82 -2.56
C ASN A 21 1.84 15.40 -1.54
N SER A 22 2.72 16.35 -1.19
CA SER A 22 3.82 16.14 -0.23
C SER A 22 3.37 15.65 1.14
N GLN A 23 2.18 16.07 1.61
CA GLN A 23 1.61 15.61 2.87
C GLN A 23 1.24 14.12 2.81
N VAL A 24 0.75 13.63 1.66
CA VAL A 24 0.42 12.21 1.47
C VAL A 24 1.69 11.36 1.53
N ILE A 25 2.76 11.81 0.88
CA ILE A 25 4.07 11.13 0.94
C ILE A 25 4.58 11.07 2.38
N LEU A 26 4.56 12.20 3.10
CA LEU A 26 5.03 12.24 4.47
C LEU A 26 4.18 11.34 5.39
N ARG A 27 2.85 11.37 5.25
CA ARG A 27 1.93 10.52 6.01
C ARG A 27 2.20 9.04 5.75
N ASN A 28 2.31 8.64 4.49
CA ASN A 28 2.57 7.24 4.12
C ASN A 28 3.93 6.78 4.66
N TYR A 29 4.97 7.60 4.53
CA TYR A 29 6.28 7.31 5.10
C TYR A 29 6.21 7.12 6.62
N MET A 30 5.61 8.06 7.35
CA MET A 30 5.51 7.97 8.81
C MET A 30 4.71 6.75 9.26
N MET A 31 3.62 6.42 8.57
CA MET A 31 2.84 5.21 8.84
C MET A 31 3.67 3.93 8.64
N GLN A 32 4.40 3.81 7.53
CA GLN A 32 5.30 2.67 7.30
C GLN A 32 6.39 2.57 8.38
N ARG A 33 6.98 3.71 8.78
CA ARG A 33 7.98 3.73 9.86
C ARG A 33 7.40 3.30 11.20
N LEU A 34 6.16 3.70 11.51
CA LEU A 34 5.47 3.26 12.72
C LEU A 34 5.21 1.76 12.70
N LEU A 35 4.66 1.23 11.60
CA LEU A 35 4.39 -0.20 11.45
C LEU A 35 5.66 -1.03 11.59
N LEU A 36 6.77 -0.59 10.98
CA LEU A 36 8.06 -1.27 11.11
C LEU A 36 8.55 -1.30 12.56
N LYS A 37 8.33 -0.24 13.34
CA LYS A 37 8.67 -0.23 14.77
C LYS A 37 7.80 -1.18 15.56
N ILE A 38 6.48 -1.22 15.29
CA ILE A 38 5.54 -2.13 15.96
C ILE A 38 5.95 -3.59 15.72
N VAL A 39 6.29 -3.95 14.48
CA VAL A 39 6.75 -5.31 14.13
C VAL A 39 7.99 -5.73 14.92
N ASN A 40 8.92 -4.80 15.17
CA ASN A 40 10.15 -5.06 15.94
C ASN A 40 9.99 -4.87 17.46
N SER A 41 8.77 -4.69 17.95
CA SER A 41 8.50 -4.48 19.37
C SER A 41 7.82 -5.70 20.01
N ASP A 42 7.79 -5.72 21.33
CA ASP A 42 7.03 -6.73 22.10
C ASP A 42 5.52 -6.65 21.83
N TYR A 43 5.04 -5.53 21.29
CA TYR A 43 3.62 -5.30 20.95
C TYR A 43 3.21 -5.77 19.56
N ARG A 44 4.08 -6.48 18.81
CA ARG A 44 3.79 -6.90 17.44
C ARG A 44 2.49 -7.71 17.31
N ASN A 45 2.14 -8.48 18.34
CA ASN A 45 0.94 -9.31 18.37
C ASN A 45 -0.30 -8.57 18.93
N ASN A 46 -0.12 -7.35 19.41
CA ASN A 46 -1.16 -6.54 20.04
C ASN A 46 -1.72 -5.48 19.07
N PHE A 47 -1.21 -5.45 17.83
CA PHE A 47 -1.62 -4.50 16.82
C PHE A 47 -2.05 -5.24 15.54
N ILE A 48 -3.24 -4.91 15.02
CA ILE A 48 -3.75 -5.43 13.76
C ILE A 48 -3.96 -4.26 12.80
N LEU A 49 -3.21 -4.24 11.70
CA LEU A 49 -3.45 -3.30 10.61
C LEU A 49 -4.74 -3.70 9.86
N LYS A 50 -5.61 -2.73 9.58
CA LYS A 50 -6.90 -2.93 8.89
C LYS A 50 -7.22 -1.74 7.97
N GLY A 51 -8.38 -1.80 7.32
CA GLY A 51 -8.94 -0.70 6.53
C GLY A 51 -8.22 -0.47 5.20
N GLY A 52 -8.42 0.72 4.62
CA GLY A 52 -7.94 1.05 3.27
C GLY A 52 -6.43 0.98 3.08
N MET A 53 -5.64 1.24 4.13
CA MET A 53 -4.18 1.10 4.06
C MET A 53 -3.76 -0.35 3.85
N LEU A 54 -4.36 -1.29 4.60
CA LEU A 54 -4.11 -2.73 4.38
C LEU A 54 -4.51 -3.16 2.98
N VAL A 55 -5.68 -2.71 2.52
CA VAL A 55 -6.19 -3.03 1.18
C VAL A 55 -5.23 -2.53 0.10
N ALA A 56 -4.78 -1.29 0.19
CA ALA A 56 -3.79 -0.74 -0.74
C ALA A 56 -2.47 -1.51 -0.72
N ASP A 57 -1.97 -1.91 0.45
CA ASP A 57 -0.73 -2.69 0.56
C ASP A 57 -0.88 -4.11 -0.05
N ILE A 58 -2.07 -4.73 0.05
CA ILE A 58 -2.37 -6.03 -0.56
C ILE A 58 -2.33 -5.93 -2.09
N PHE A 59 -2.97 -4.92 -2.68
CA PHE A 59 -3.00 -4.74 -4.14
C PHE A 59 -1.65 -4.34 -4.72
N ASN A 60 -0.83 -3.60 -3.96
CA ASN A 60 0.55 -3.28 -4.36
C ASN A 60 1.55 -4.43 -4.11
N SER A 61 1.11 -5.56 -3.53
CA SER A 61 1.99 -6.68 -3.23
C SER A 61 2.24 -7.57 -4.45
N GLY A 62 3.50 -7.60 -4.91
CA GLY A 62 3.92 -8.52 -5.98
C GLY A 62 3.70 -10.00 -5.62
N ILE A 63 3.71 -10.35 -4.32
CA ILE A 63 3.42 -11.70 -3.86
C ILE A 63 1.95 -12.04 -4.12
N ILE A 64 1.02 -11.14 -3.79
CA ILE A 64 -0.41 -11.35 -4.02
C ILE A 64 -0.70 -11.41 -5.52
N LEU A 65 -0.11 -10.52 -6.32
CA LEU A 65 -0.20 -10.60 -7.78
C LEU A 65 0.29 -11.95 -8.31
N SER A 66 1.40 -12.48 -7.79
CA SER A 66 1.90 -13.82 -8.16
C SER A 66 0.94 -14.95 -7.77
N HIS A 67 0.26 -14.84 -6.62
CA HIS A 67 -0.75 -15.81 -6.19
C HIS A 67 -1.96 -15.77 -7.11
N TRP A 68 -2.44 -14.58 -7.46
CA TRP A 68 -3.53 -14.41 -8.41
C TRP A 68 -3.18 -14.98 -9.79
N ASN A 69 -1.97 -14.69 -10.29
CA ASN A 69 -1.52 -15.21 -11.58
C ASN A 69 -1.41 -16.74 -11.60
N ARG A 70 -0.98 -17.36 -10.50
CA ARG A 70 -1.02 -18.82 -10.37
C ARG A 70 -2.44 -19.36 -10.37
N TYR A 71 -3.34 -18.71 -9.65
CA TYR A 71 -4.75 -19.12 -9.57
C TYR A 71 -5.44 -19.02 -10.95
N ARG A 72 -5.36 -17.88 -11.64
CA ARG A 72 -5.99 -17.70 -12.96
C ARG A 72 -5.47 -18.67 -14.03
N ASN A 73 -4.20 -19.07 -13.95
CA ASN A 73 -3.64 -20.06 -14.86
C ASN A 73 -4.23 -21.45 -14.65
N LYS A 74 -4.63 -21.78 -13.41
CA LYS A 74 -5.21 -23.07 -13.03
C LYS A 74 -6.70 -23.19 -13.38
N PHE A 75 -7.46 -22.09 -13.32
CA PHE A 75 -8.92 -22.12 -13.42
C PHE A 75 -9.44 -21.38 -14.67
N LYS A 76 -10.16 -22.09 -15.54
CA LYS A 76 -10.64 -21.56 -16.84
C LYS A 76 -11.48 -20.28 -16.70
N TYR A 77 -12.37 -20.21 -15.71
CA TYR A 77 -13.23 -19.04 -15.46
C TYR A 77 -12.46 -17.79 -15.01
N ALA A 78 -11.26 -17.95 -14.46
CA ALA A 78 -10.47 -16.86 -13.92
C ALA A 78 -9.43 -16.31 -14.92
N LYS A 79 -9.22 -16.98 -16.07
CA LYS A 79 -8.18 -16.62 -17.04
C LYS A 79 -8.28 -15.18 -17.53
N GLU A 80 -9.49 -14.71 -17.79
CA GLU A 80 -9.78 -13.40 -18.38
C GLU A 80 -9.90 -12.29 -17.34
N ILE A 81 -9.84 -12.63 -16.05
CA ILE A 81 -9.98 -11.64 -14.97
C ILE A 81 -8.60 -11.04 -14.67
N GLU A 82 -8.46 -9.75 -14.95
CA GLU A 82 -7.28 -8.99 -14.59
C GLU A 82 -7.22 -8.71 -13.08
N PHE A 83 -6.01 -8.55 -12.55
CA PHE A 83 -5.87 -8.24 -11.12
C PHE A 83 -6.34 -6.82 -10.79
N SER A 84 -6.18 -5.89 -11.73
CA SER A 84 -6.65 -4.50 -11.67
C SER A 84 -8.17 -4.39 -11.53
N SER A 85 -8.94 -5.23 -12.22
CA SER A 85 -10.41 -5.19 -12.12
C SER A 85 -10.92 -5.61 -10.75
N LEU A 86 -10.19 -6.49 -10.05
CA LEU A 86 -10.47 -6.83 -8.66
C LEU A 86 -10.20 -5.65 -7.72
N GLU A 87 -9.14 -4.88 -7.96
CA GLU A 87 -8.83 -3.66 -7.20
C GLU A 87 -9.94 -2.63 -7.32
N GLU A 88 -10.36 -2.33 -8.55
CA GLU A 88 -11.44 -1.38 -8.83
C GLU A 88 -12.76 -1.83 -8.18
N GLN A 89 -13.12 -3.11 -8.29
CA GLN A 89 -14.34 -3.63 -7.67
C GLN A 89 -14.33 -3.46 -6.15
N ILE A 90 -13.24 -3.85 -5.49
CA ILE A 90 -13.13 -3.72 -4.03
C ILE A 90 -13.16 -2.25 -3.60
N ILE A 91 -12.50 -1.36 -4.36
CA ILE A 91 -12.53 0.09 -4.05
C ILE A 91 -13.96 0.61 -4.16
N ASN A 92 -14.68 0.24 -5.22
CA ASN A 92 -16.07 0.68 -5.42
C ASN A 92 -16.98 0.18 -4.29
N GLU A 93 -16.87 -1.09 -3.89
CA GLU A 93 -17.68 -1.65 -2.80
C GLU A 93 -17.37 -1.05 -1.42
N LEU A 94 -16.12 -0.66 -1.17
CA LEU A 94 -15.68 -0.17 0.15
C LEU A 94 -15.77 1.36 0.31
N PHE A 95 -15.63 2.14 -0.77
CA PHE A 95 -15.45 3.60 -0.68
C PHE A 95 -16.50 4.41 -1.44
N ILE A 96 -17.35 3.79 -2.26
CA ILE A 96 -18.44 4.47 -2.96
C ILE A 96 -19.77 3.90 -2.45
N LYS A 97 -20.31 4.54 -1.42
CA LYS A 97 -21.71 4.40 -1.00
C LYS A 97 -22.39 5.76 -1.07
#